data_AF-Q50508-F1
#
_entry.id   AF-Q50508-F1
#
_cell.length_a   1.000
_cell.length_b   1.000
_cell.length_c   1.000
_cell.angle_alpha   90.00
_cell.angle_beta   90.00
_cell.angle_gamma   90.00
#
_symmetry.space_group_name_H-M   'P 1'
#
loop_
_entity.id
_entity.type
_entity.pdbx_description
1 polymer ?
#
loop_
_entity_poly.entity_id
_entity_poly.type
_entity_poly.pdbx_seq_one_letter_code
_entity_poly.pdbx_strand_id
1 'polypeptide(L)'
;MQIHRGGPERINVIDGQRVSADDLIFRLMGATPGEYKVKFIESLATPGFSRTVRGIPEYIDRDNLHLLRGDVVCVEIAGGDTLPVTAEIIKYAQKRGSATISTMEFSGIGEEEVNAISIEEADPGNPIVEYLLDEGVTDHLLVGTGKLIRDWEPVTPYVLDRVSEVMTAEILKLLRRKLG
;
A
#
# COMPACT_ATOMS: atom_id res chain seq x y z
N MET A 1 -4.99 4.43 10.83
CA MET A 1 -4.85 4.80 12.26
C MET A 1 -6.14 5.31 12.91
N GLN A 2 -7.06 5.97 12.19
CA GLN A 2 -8.24 6.64 12.75
C GLN A 2 -9.50 5.76 12.93
N ILE A 3 -9.46 4.49 12.52
CA ILE A 3 -10.61 3.58 12.66
C ILE A 3 -10.92 3.38 14.15
N HIS A 4 -12.18 3.24 14.55
CA HIS A 4 -12.56 2.90 15.93
C HIS A 4 -13.51 1.68 15.95
N ARG A 5 -13.60 1.00 17.10
CA ARG A 5 -14.46 -0.20 17.29
C ARG A 5 -14.16 -1.34 16.31
N GLY A 6 -12.90 -1.50 15.91
CA GLY A 6 -12.43 -2.53 14.98
C GLY A 6 -11.04 -2.18 14.42
N GLY A 7 -10.69 -2.77 13.28
CA GLY A 7 -9.42 -2.53 12.59
C GLY A 7 -8.21 -3.22 13.24
N PRO A 8 -7.00 -2.98 12.71
CA PRO A 8 -5.80 -3.66 13.18
C PRO A 8 -5.39 -3.21 14.59
N GLU A 9 -4.89 -4.14 15.40
CA GLU A 9 -4.24 -3.84 16.69
C GLU A 9 -2.82 -3.28 16.48
N ARG A 10 -2.13 -3.76 15.43
CA ARG A 10 -0.76 -3.40 15.08
C ARG A 10 -0.67 -2.95 13.63
N ILE A 11 0.00 -1.83 13.38
CA ILE A 11 0.27 -1.29 12.04
C ILE A 11 1.79 -1.15 11.91
N ASN A 12 2.38 -1.86 10.96
CA ASN A 12 3.79 -1.67 10.59
C ASN A 12 3.82 -0.89 9.27
N VAL A 13 4.61 0.19 9.22
CA VAL A 13 4.81 0.99 8.01
C VAL A 13 6.29 0.92 7.65
N ILE A 14 6.61 0.54 6.42
CA ILE A 14 7.98 0.31 5.95
C ILE A 14 8.22 1.16 4.71
N ASP A 15 9.12 2.14 4.82
CA ASP A 15 9.53 3.03 3.73
C ASP A 15 10.85 3.70 4.10
N GLY A 16 11.83 3.65 3.18
CA GLY A 16 13.15 4.25 3.33
C GLY A 16 13.21 5.75 2.96
N GLN A 17 12.14 6.32 2.42
CA GLN A 17 12.10 7.72 2.01
C GLN A 17 12.00 8.69 3.18
N ARG A 18 12.63 9.85 2.97
CA ARG A 18 12.49 11.02 3.82
C ARG A 18 11.53 12.01 3.17
N VAL A 19 10.86 12.80 4.01
CA VAL A 19 10.03 13.92 3.59
C VAL A 19 10.91 14.92 2.84
N SER A 20 10.49 15.26 1.63
CA SER A 20 11.13 16.23 0.75
C SER A 20 10.33 17.55 0.69
N ALA A 21 10.78 18.49 -0.13
CA ALA A 21 10.03 19.72 -0.38
C ALA A 21 8.70 19.45 -1.09
N ASP A 22 8.63 18.42 -1.93
CA ASP A 22 7.47 18.11 -2.77
C ASP A 22 6.41 17.26 -2.04
N ASP A 23 6.76 16.69 -0.88
CA ASP A 23 5.84 15.95 -0.01
C ASP A 23 4.94 16.91 0.79
N LEU A 24 4.13 17.72 0.07
CA LEU A 24 3.31 18.78 0.67
C LEU A 24 2.31 18.22 1.68
N ILE A 25 1.72 17.05 1.44
CA ILE A 25 0.75 16.42 2.36
C ILE A 25 1.38 16.14 3.73
N PHE A 26 2.61 15.62 3.77
CA PHE A 26 3.34 15.39 5.02
C PHE A 26 3.63 16.71 5.74
N ARG A 27 4.07 17.72 4.98
CA ARG A 27 4.42 19.04 5.53
C ARG A 27 3.21 19.78 6.07
N LEU A 28 2.04 19.68 5.42
CA LEU A 28 0.77 20.25 5.91
C LEU A 28 0.35 19.65 7.25
N MET A 29 0.70 18.39 7.50
CA MET A 29 0.43 17.69 8.77
C MET A 29 1.53 17.91 9.82
N GLY A 30 2.56 18.68 9.51
CA GLY A 30 3.62 19.07 10.46
C GLY A 30 4.92 18.29 10.36
N ALA A 31 5.10 17.45 9.34
CA ALA A 31 6.36 16.74 9.13
C ALA A 31 7.48 17.70 8.68
N THR A 32 8.70 17.42 9.10
CA THR A 32 9.87 18.25 8.74
C THR A 32 10.64 17.64 7.57
N PRO A 33 11.07 18.43 6.56
CA PRO A 33 11.96 17.92 5.52
C PRO A 33 13.21 17.24 6.07
N GLY A 34 13.55 16.08 5.54
CA GLY A 34 14.64 15.23 6.02
C GLY A 34 14.24 14.21 7.09
N GLU A 35 13.04 14.30 7.68
CA GLU A 35 12.48 13.26 8.55
C GLU A 35 12.07 12.03 7.73
N TYR A 36 12.27 10.81 8.26
CA TYR A 36 11.72 9.62 7.60
C TYR A 36 10.19 9.64 7.63
N LYS A 37 9.54 9.39 6.48
CA LYS A 37 8.07 9.39 6.37
C LYS A 37 7.41 8.48 7.42
N VAL A 38 7.97 7.29 7.61
CA VAL A 38 7.48 6.32 8.61
C VAL A 38 7.69 6.75 10.05
N LYS A 39 8.70 7.58 10.33
CA LYS A 39 8.95 8.09 11.69
C LYS A 39 7.99 9.21 12.04
N PHE A 40 7.67 10.06 11.07
CA PHE A 40 6.57 11.01 11.23
C PHE A 40 5.25 10.27 11.53
N ILE A 41 4.89 9.25 10.75
CA ILE A 41 3.67 8.46 10.97
C ILE A 41 3.67 7.78 12.35
N GLU A 42 4.78 7.16 12.74
CA GLU A 42 4.94 6.56 14.07
C GLU A 42 4.76 7.59 15.19
N SER A 43 5.27 8.82 15.02
CA SER A 43 5.19 9.87 16.03
C SER A 43 3.76 10.32 16.35
N LEU A 44 2.81 10.14 15.41
CA LEU A 44 1.39 10.45 15.62
C LEU A 44 0.74 9.49 16.63
N ALA A 45 1.32 8.30 16.85
CA ALA A 45 0.87 7.34 17.86
C ALA A 45 1.56 7.61 19.21
N THR A 46 1.20 8.71 19.85
CA THR A 46 1.79 9.17 21.13
C THR A 46 1.47 8.23 22.30
N PRO A 47 2.18 8.34 23.45
CA PRO A 47 1.83 7.60 24.66
C PRO A 47 0.35 7.76 25.01
N GLY A 48 -0.38 6.63 25.09
CA GLY A 48 -1.83 6.61 25.29
C GLY A 48 -2.64 6.26 24.04
N PHE A 49 -2.02 6.17 22.86
CA PHE A 49 -2.67 5.63 21.67
C PHE A 49 -2.95 4.13 21.86
N SER A 50 -4.17 3.68 21.55
CA SER A 50 -4.65 2.33 21.89
C SER A 50 -4.17 1.22 20.96
N ARG A 51 -3.42 1.56 19.90
CA ARG A 51 -2.84 0.63 18.93
C ARG A 51 -1.33 0.78 18.91
N THR A 52 -0.64 -0.24 18.44
CA THR A 52 0.79 -0.12 18.14
C THR A 52 0.98 0.31 16.69
N VAL A 53 1.72 1.40 16.48
CA VAL A 53 2.20 1.81 15.14
C VAL A 53 3.72 1.77 15.18
N ARG A 54 4.35 1.12 14.20
CA ARG A 54 5.80 1.00 14.10
C ARG A 54 6.27 1.41 12.72
N GLY A 55 7.13 2.41 12.64
CA GLY A 55 7.81 2.83 11.42
C GLY A 55 9.17 2.16 11.27
N ILE A 56 9.43 1.56 10.11
CA ILE A 56 10.70 0.91 9.76
C ILE A 56 11.31 1.67 8.57
N PRO A 57 12.38 2.48 8.79
CA PRO A 57 12.90 3.41 7.79
C PRO A 57 13.85 2.72 6.79
N GLU A 58 13.36 1.67 6.12
CA GLU A 58 14.11 0.83 5.18
C GLU A 58 13.28 0.63 3.90
N TYR A 59 13.96 0.53 2.75
CA TYR A 59 13.33 0.00 1.53
C TYR A 59 13.26 -1.52 1.63
N ILE A 60 12.18 -2.12 1.15
CA ILE A 60 12.11 -3.57 1.05
C ILE A 60 12.92 -4.04 -0.16
N ASP A 61 13.71 -5.09 0.06
CA ASP A 61 14.45 -5.86 -0.94
C ASP A 61 14.44 -7.35 -0.58
N ARG A 62 15.17 -8.16 -1.36
CA ARG A 62 15.30 -9.60 -1.16
C ARG A 62 15.88 -10.00 0.19
N ASP A 63 16.78 -9.19 0.74
CA ASP A 63 17.52 -9.52 1.96
C ASP A 63 16.68 -9.24 3.21
N ASN A 64 15.74 -8.30 3.13
CA ASN A 64 14.94 -7.86 4.28
C ASN A 64 13.44 -8.19 4.22
N LEU A 65 12.99 -9.07 3.31
CA LEU A 65 11.59 -9.58 3.28
C LEU A 65 11.09 -10.10 4.64
N HIS A 66 11.99 -10.54 5.53
CA HIS A 66 11.66 -10.97 6.89
C HIS A 66 11.07 -9.88 7.81
N LEU A 67 11.14 -8.61 7.40
CA LEU A 67 10.47 -7.48 8.03
C LEU A 67 8.95 -7.50 7.80
N LEU A 68 8.48 -8.14 6.72
CA LEU A 68 7.06 -8.27 6.39
C LEU A 68 6.35 -9.18 7.40
N ARG A 69 5.43 -8.61 8.16
CA ARG A 69 4.65 -9.30 9.20
C ARG A 69 3.24 -8.73 9.30
N GLY A 70 2.26 -9.62 9.43
CA GLY A 70 0.87 -9.24 9.69
C GLY A 70 -0.10 -10.19 8.99
N ASP A 71 -1.37 -10.06 9.34
CA ASP A 71 -2.45 -10.84 8.72
C ASP A 71 -2.76 -10.36 7.29
N VAL A 72 -2.46 -9.08 7.01
CA VAL A 72 -2.59 -8.43 5.70
C VAL A 72 -1.32 -7.64 5.40
N VAL A 73 -0.80 -7.77 4.18
CA VAL A 73 0.30 -6.97 3.65
C VAL A 73 -0.22 -6.09 2.51
N CYS A 74 -0.14 -4.77 2.69
CA CYS A 74 -0.47 -3.77 1.69
C CYS A 74 0.82 -3.27 1.01
N VAL A 75 0.86 -3.26 -0.33
CA VAL A 75 2.02 -2.84 -1.12
C VAL A 75 1.69 -1.59 -1.93
N GLU A 76 2.35 -0.48 -1.60
CA GLU A 76 2.15 0.84 -2.21
C GLU A 76 3.51 1.44 -2.62
N ILE A 77 4.24 0.71 -3.47
CA ILE A 77 5.62 1.10 -3.87
C ILE A 77 5.56 1.84 -5.21
N ALA A 78 6.16 3.03 -5.25
CA ALA A 78 6.29 3.84 -6.47
C ALA A 78 7.74 4.34 -6.64
N GLY A 79 8.13 4.55 -7.91
CA GLY A 79 9.44 5.06 -8.31
C GLY A 79 10.35 3.96 -8.88
N GLY A 80 10.69 4.07 -10.16
CA GLY A 80 11.47 3.03 -10.88
C GLY A 80 10.62 1.82 -11.26
N ASP A 81 11.29 0.68 -11.45
CA ASP A 81 10.65 -0.61 -11.72
C ASP A 81 10.34 -1.34 -10.40
N THR A 82 9.09 -1.27 -9.97
CA THR A 82 8.64 -1.77 -8.65
C THR A 82 8.01 -3.16 -8.72
N LEU A 83 7.74 -3.67 -9.92
CA LEU A 83 7.04 -4.94 -10.11
C LEU A 83 7.84 -6.16 -9.61
N PRO A 84 9.16 -6.27 -9.83
CA PRO A 84 9.93 -7.40 -9.33
C PRO A 84 9.86 -7.54 -7.80
N VAL A 85 10.07 -6.44 -7.07
CA VAL A 85 10.01 -6.46 -5.60
C VAL A 85 8.58 -6.66 -5.10
N THR A 86 7.58 -6.13 -5.81
CA THR A 86 6.16 -6.32 -5.46
C THR A 86 5.77 -7.79 -5.55
N ALA A 87 6.16 -8.49 -6.62
CA ALA A 87 5.92 -9.92 -6.78
C ALA A 87 6.59 -10.74 -5.67
N GLU A 88 7.81 -10.38 -5.26
CA GLU A 88 8.53 -11.05 -4.17
C GLU A 88 7.87 -10.82 -2.81
N ILE A 89 7.44 -9.60 -2.52
CA ILE A 89 6.69 -9.26 -1.31
C ILE A 89 5.42 -10.10 -1.22
N ILE A 90 4.64 -10.15 -2.31
CA ILE A 90 3.37 -10.88 -2.36
C ILE A 90 3.61 -12.37 -2.09
N LYS A 91 4.51 -13.00 -2.86
CA LYS A 91 4.84 -14.42 -2.72
C LYS A 91 5.36 -14.75 -1.31
N TYR A 92 6.23 -13.90 -0.77
CA TYR A 92 6.77 -14.09 0.57
C TYR A 92 5.70 -13.97 1.65
N ALA A 93 4.83 -12.96 1.57
CA ALA A 93 3.75 -12.74 2.53
C ALA A 93 2.72 -13.87 2.50
N GLN A 94 2.28 -14.31 1.32
CA GLN A 94 1.32 -15.41 1.16
C GLN A 94 1.87 -16.73 1.68
N LYS A 95 3.15 -17.04 1.44
CA LYS A 95 3.81 -18.23 2.01
C LYS A 95 3.75 -18.26 3.54
N ARG A 96 3.58 -17.11 4.19
CA ARG A 96 3.46 -16.96 5.65
C ARG A 96 2.00 -16.82 6.13
N GLY A 97 1.04 -16.97 5.22
CA GLY A 97 -0.38 -16.95 5.51
C GLY A 97 -1.00 -15.55 5.53
N SER A 98 -0.28 -14.50 5.12
CA SER A 98 -0.84 -13.16 5.00
C SER A 98 -1.75 -13.06 3.76
N ALA A 99 -2.85 -12.33 3.88
CA ALA A 99 -3.55 -11.82 2.70
C ALA A 99 -2.72 -10.67 2.09
N THR A 100 -2.80 -10.46 0.78
CA THR A 100 -2.03 -9.43 0.10
C THR A 100 -2.92 -8.54 -0.76
N ILE A 101 -2.58 -7.26 -0.79
CA ILE A 101 -3.28 -6.23 -1.54
C ILE A 101 -2.26 -5.20 -2.06
N SER A 102 -2.40 -4.73 -3.29
CA SER A 102 -1.56 -3.66 -3.84
C SER A 102 -2.37 -2.73 -4.73
N THR A 103 -1.69 -1.73 -5.28
CA THR A 103 -2.29 -0.89 -6.32
C THR A 103 -2.15 -1.52 -7.71
N MET A 104 -3.14 -1.27 -8.57
CA MET A 104 -3.06 -1.45 -10.03
C MET A 104 -3.25 -0.08 -10.71
N GLU A 105 -2.42 0.87 -10.29
CA GLU A 105 -2.43 2.27 -10.71
C GLU A 105 -3.38 3.21 -9.98
N PHE A 106 -3.00 4.50 -9.98
CA PHE A 106 -3.67 5.57 -9.24
C PHE A 106 -3.56 6.93 -9.94
N SER A 107 -3.16 6.94 -11.23
CA SER A 107 -3.24 8.16 -12.06
C SER A 107 -4.69 8.50 -12.36
N GLY A 108 -4.99 9.79 -12.52
CA GLY A 108 -6.32 10.29 -12.84
C GLY A 108 -6.49 11.77 -12.53
N ILE A 109 -7.42 12.42 -13.22
CA ILE A 109 -7.77 13.83 -13.03
C ILE A 109 -8.90 14.06 -12.03
N GLY A 110 -9.55 13.00 -11.56
CA GLY A 110 -10.45 13.00 -10.42
C GLY A 110 -11.73 12.20 -10.61
N GLU A 111 -12.22 12.07 -11.85
CA GLU A 111 -13.52 11.46 -12.14
C GLU A 111 -13.46 9.94 -12.34
N GLU A 112 -12.25 9.38 -12.41
CA GLU A 112 -12.03 7.95 -12.65
C GLU A 112 -12.71 7.09 -11.58
N GLU A 113 -13.23 5.94 -11.97
CA GLU A 113 -13.73 4.97 -11.00
C GLU A 113 -12.55 4.31 -10.27
N VAL A 114 -12.67 4.10 -8.96
CA VAL A 114 -11.66 3.40 -8.16
C VAL A 114 -12.28 2.11 -7.67
N ASN A 115 -11.72 0.98 -8.08
CA ASN A 115 -12.27 -0.34 -7.81
C ASN A 115 -11.23 -1.25 -7.17
N ALA A 116 -11.74 -2.26 -6.46
CA ALA A 116 -10.94 -3.38 -5.96
C ALA A 116 -11.34 -4.66 -6.71
N ILE A 117 -10.36 -5.38 -7.25
CA ILE A 117 -10.58 -6.58 -8.07
C ILE A 117 -9.56 -7.66 -7.73
N SER A 118 -9.96 -8.93 -7.83
CA SER A 118 -9.03 -10.05 -7.71
C SER A 118 -8.09 -10.06 -8.90
N ILE A 119 -6.81 -10.42 -8.71
CA ILE A 119 -5.85 -10.51 -9.82
C ILE A 119 -6.32 -11.48 -10.92
N GLU A 120 -7.10 -12.51 -10.58
CA GLU A 120 -7.67 -13.49 -11.52
C GLU A 120 -8.83 -12.94 -12.36
N GLU A 121 -9.47 -11.86 -11.89
CA GLU A 121 -10.60 -11.19 -12.56
C GLU A 121 -10.17 -9.91 -13.27
N ALA A 122 -8.95 -9.43 -13.00
CA ALA A 122 -8.40 -8.21 -13.57
C ALA A 122 -8.09 -8.36 -15.07
N ASP A 123 -8.04 -7.24 -15.78
CA ASP A 123 -7.72 -7.22 -17.21
C ASP A 123 -6.28 -7.73 -17.44
N PRO A 124 -6.08 -8.86 -18.13
CA PRO A 124 -4.74 -9.37 -18.41
C PRO A 124 -3.95 -8.48 -19.39
N GLY A 125 -4.59 -7.53 -20.07
CA GLY A 125 -3.92 -6.50 -20.86
C GLY A 125 -3.30 -5.36 -20.04
N ASN A 126 -3.55 -5.34 -18.74
CA ASN A 126 -2.90 -4.42 -17.81
C ASN A 126 -1.46 -4.89 -17.51
N PRO A 127 -0.42 -4.07 -17.73
CA PRO A 127 0.98 -4.49 -17.54
C PRO A 127 1.33 -4.93 -16.12
N ILE A 128 0.68 -4.36 -15.09
CA ILE A 128 0.90 -4.76 -13.70
C ILE A 128 0.30 -6.16 -13.48
N VAL A 129 -0.92 -6.38 -13.97
CA VAL A 129 -1.62 -7.67 -13.88
C VAL A 129 -0.85 -8.74 -14.64
N GLU A 130 -0.49 -8.48 -15.89
CA GLU A 130 0.27 -9.38 -16.75
C GLU A 130 1.57 -9.84 -16.06
N TYR A 131 2.38 -8.87 -15.58
CA TYR A 131 3.63 -9.17 -14.90
C TYR A 131 3.44 -10.03 -13.65
N LEU A 132 2.47 -9.67 -12.80
CA LEU A 132 2.24 -10.40 -11.55
C LEU A 132 1.72 -11.83 -11.81
N LEU A 133 0.87 -12.01 -12.81
CA LEU A 133 0.41 -13.34 -13.24
C LEU A 133 1.57 -14.18 -13.78
N ASP A 134 2.44 -13.61 -14.62
CA ASP A 134 3.64 -14.27 -15.16
C ASP A 134 4.63 -14.69 -14.05
N GLU A 135 4.71 -13.88 -12.99
CA GLU A 135 5.49 -14.20 -11.78
C GLU A 135 4.83 -15.23 -10.86
N GLY A 136 3.64 -15.72 -11.22
CA GLY A 136 2.88 -16.74 -10.50
C GLY A 136 2.11 -16.23 -9.29
N VAL A 137 1.76 -14.93 -9.25
CA VAL A 137 0.91 -14.37 -8.19
C VAL A 137 -0.55 -14.81 -8.39
N THR A 138 -1.17 -15.26 -7.30
CA THR A 138 -2.59 -15.66 -7.19
C THR A 138 -3.13 -15.22 -5.84
N ASP A 139 -4.44 -15.17 -5.61
CA ASP A 139 -5.08 -14.75 -4.33
C ASP A 139 -4.55 -13.39 -3.85
N HIS A 140 -4.56 -12.43 -4.78
CA HIS A 140 -4.08 -11.07 -4.57
C HIS A 140 -5.14 -10.07 -4.99
N LEU A 141 -5.38 -9.05 -4.16
CA LEU A 141 -6.34 -7.99 -4.46
C LEU A 141 -5.63 -6.76 -5.02
N LEU A 142 -6.17 -6.20 -6.09
CA LEU A 142 -5.66 -5.00 -6.74
C LEU A 142 -6.66 -3.86 -6.57
N VAL A 143 -6.16 -2.67 -6.23
CA VAL A 143 -6.97 -1.44 -6.10
C VAL A 143 -6.44 -0.37 -7.04
N GLY A 144 -7.30 0.25 -7.83
CA GLY A 144 -6.83 1.32 -8.72
C GLY A 144 -7.87 1.89 -9.64
N THR A 145 -7.42 2.83 -10.49
CA THR A 145 -8.22 3.46 -11.54
C THR A 145 -8.14 2.73 -12.89
N GLY A 146 -7.14 1.87 -13.08
CA GLY A 146 -6.84 1.29 -14.40
C GLY A 146 -6.22 2.29 -15.39
N LYS A 147 -5.72 3.43 -14.89
CA LYS A 147 -4.95 4.43 -15.65
C LYS A 147 -3.47 4.36 -15.33
N LEU A 148 -2.64 4.06 -16.32
CA LEU A 148 -1.20 3.81 -16.22
C LEU A 148 -0.34 5.06 -16.27
N ILE A 149 0.93 4.92 -15.90
CA ILE A 149 1.97 5.94 -16.11
C ILE A 149 2.20 6.30 -17.59
N ARG A 150 1.84 5.40 -18.51
CA ARG A 150 1.90 5.64 -19.96
C ARG A 150 0.73 6.46 -20.47
N ASP A 151 -0.33 6.59 -19.68
CA ASP A 151 -1.46 7.44 -20.00
C ASP A 151 -1.11 8.90 -19.68
N TRP A 152 -1.95 9.84 -20.13
CA TRP A 152 -1.63 11.26 -20.04
C TRP A 152 -2.00 11.86 -18.68
N GLU A 153 -2.85 11.17 -17.91
CA GLU A 153 -3.39 11.61 -16.65
C GLU A 153 -2.29 11.70 -15.56
N PRO A 154 -2.24 12.80 -14.78
CA PRO A 154 -1.29 12.95 -13.67
C PRO A 154 -1.75 12.16 -12.43
N VAL A 155 -0.98 12.25 -11.35
CA VAL A 155 -1.41 11.81 -10.02
C VAL A 155 -2.04 12.99 -9.28
N THR A 156 -3.33 12.89 -8.96
CA THR A 156 -4.05 13.96 -8.24
C THR A 156 -4.44 13.51 -6.83
N PRO A 157 -4.46 14.44 -5.84
CA PRO A 157 -4.78 14.09 -4.47
C PRO A 157 -6.19 13.52 -4.31
N TYR A 158 -7.16 13.99 -5.12
CA TYR A 158 -8.54 13.47 -5.07
C TYR A 158 -8.63 11.99 -5.43
N VAL A 159 -7.84 11.54 -6.41
CA VAL A 159 -7.76 10.12 -6.78
C VAL A 159 -7.05 9.33 -5.68
N LEU A 160 -5.95 9.86 -5.12
CA LEU A 160 -5.23 9.19 -4.03
C LEU A 160 -6.10 9.01 -2.78
N ASP A 161 -6.92 10.01 -2.43
CA ASP A 161 -7.85 9.92 -1.30
C ASP A 161 -8.87 8.79 -1.52
N ARG A 162 -9.48 8.71 -2.72
CA ARG A 162 -10.44 7.65 -3.08
C ARG A 162 -9.79 6.27 -3.11
N VAL A 163 -8.57 6.16 -3.64
CA VAL A 163 -7.76 4.93 -3.60
C VAL A 163 -7.51 4.51 -2.15
N SER A 164 -7.11 5.43 -1.28
CA SER A 164 -6.88 5.17 0.15
C SER A 164 -8.16 4.72 0.88
N GLU A 165 -9.31 5.30 0.56
CA GLU A 165 -10.61 4.89 1.12
C GLU A 165 -10.98 3.46 0.73
N VAL A 166 -10.88 3.12 -0.55
CA VAL A 166 -11.16 1.76 -1.06
C VAL A 166 -10.15 0.75 -0.49
N MET A 167 -8.86 1.08 -0.54
CA MET A 167 -7.77 0.27 0.02
C MET A 167 -8.03 -0.05 1.49
N THR A 168 -8.40 0.96 2.29
CA THR A 168 -8.71 0.78 3.71
C THR A 168 -9.90 -0.16 3.92
N ALA A 169 -10.97 0.00 3.13
CA ALA A 169 -12.15 -0.86 3.24
C ALA A 169 -11.83 -2.32 2.92
N GLU A 170 -11.01 -2.57 1.89
CA GLU A 170 -10.59 -3.92 1.52
C GLU A 170 -9.64 -4.56 2.54
N ILE A 171 -8.68 -3.80 3.08
CA ILE A 171 -7.82 -4.27 4.18
C ILE A 171 -8.69 -4.73 5.37
N LEU A 172 -9.75 -4.01 5.70
CA LEU A 172 -10.67 -4.42 6.78
C LEU A 172 -11.44 -5.72 6.46
N LYS A 173 -11.87 -5.91 5.21
CA LYS A 173 -12.51 -7.17 4.77
C LYS A 173 -11.52 -8.34 4.85
N LEU A 174 -10.28 -8.14 4.41
CA LEU A 174 -9.21 -9.14 4.48
C LEU A 174 -8.86 -9.49 5.93
N LEU A 175 -8.72 -8.49 6.82
CA LEU A 175 -8.51 -8.71 8.26
C LEU A 175 -9.64 -9.53 8.87
N ARG A 176 -10.91 -9.24 8.52
CA ARG A 176 -12.05 -10.00 9.01
C ARG A 176 -12.01 -11.47 8.59
N ARG A 177 -11.58 -11.77 7.36
CA ARG A 177 -11.42 -13.15 6.86
C ARG A 177 -10.34 -13.94 7.61
N LYS A 178 -9.35 -13.26 8.20
CA LYS A 178 -8.27 -13.90 8.99
C LYS A 178 -8.67 -14.18 10.45
N LEU A 179 -9.74 -13.55 10.93
CA LEU A 179 -10.28 -13.74 12.28
C LEU A 179 -11.37 -14.84 12.35
N GLY A 180 -11.88 -15.27 11.19
CA GLY A 180 -12.85 -16.36 11.07
C GLY A 180 -12.19 -17.64 10.62
#